data_AF-A0A8S2Z6R6-F1
#
_entry.id   AF-A0A8S2Z6R6-F1
#
_cell.length_a   1.000
_cell.length_b   1.000
_cell.length_c   1.000
_cell.angle_alpha   90.00
_cell.angle_beta   90.00
_cell.angle_gamma   90.00
#
_symmetry.space_group_name_H-M   'P 1'
#
loop_
_entity.id
_entity.type
_entity.pdbx_description
1 polymer ?
#
loop_
_entity_poly.entity_id
_entity_poly.type
_entity_poly.pdbx_seq_one_letter_code
_entity_poly.pdbx_strand_id
1 'polypeptide(L)'
;GRVNITDDTNTIRYPTFILDGVEFNEGNWYFCVKLILGGAAQIGWATTGFTPMPDNSKGVGEDQFSWCYDGSRGICYHNTS
;
A
#
# COMPACT_ATOMS: atom_id res chain seq x y z
N GLY A 1 -18.37 -4.46 -7.67
CA GLY A 1 -17.96 -5.18 -8.90
C GLY A 1 -16.82 -6.11 -8.56
N ARG A 2 -16.81 -7.33 -9.09
CA ARG A 2 -15.65 -8.23 -9.00
C ARG A 2 -14.69 -7.86 -10.13
N VAL A 3 -13.46 -7.51 -9.80
CA VAL A 3 -12.39 -7.32 -10.79
C VAL A 3 -11.86 -8.70 -11.14
N ASN A 4 -12.00 -9.08 -12.41
CA ASN A 4 -11.34 -10.27 -12.95
C ASN A 4 -9.90 -9.89 -13.28
N ILE A 5 -8.94 -10.47 -12.59
CA ILE A 5 -7.53 -10.31 -12.91
C ILE A 5 -7.17 -11.37 -13.96
N THR A 6 -7.40 -11.01 -15.21
CA THR A 6 -6.64 -11.54 -16.36
C THR A 6 -5.95 -10.33 -16.94
N ASP A 7 -4.78 -9.98 -16.39
CA ASP A 7 -3.89 -9.01 -17.03
C ASP A 7 -2.67 -9.79 -17.52
N ASP A 8 -2.60 -9.93 -18.84
CA ASP A 8 -1.77 -10.87 -19.59
C ASP A 8 -0.35 -10.32 -19.79
N THR A 9 0.05 -9.36 -18.97
CA THR A 9 1.37 -8.74 -19.00
C THR A 9 2.19 -9.32 -17.85
N ASN A 10 3.44 -9.71 -18.09
CA ASN A 10 4.39 -10.21 -17.09
C ASN A 10 4.75 -9.14 -16.01
N THR A 11 3.86 -8.20 -15.73
CA THR A 11 4.03 -7.06 -14.83
C THR A 11 3.07 -7.26 -13.66
N ILE A 12 3.62 -7.58 -12.48
CA ILE A 12 2.82 -7.65 -11.26
C ILE A 12 2.41 -6.22 -10.89
N ARG A 13 1.14 -5.87 -11.14
CA ARG A 13 0.55 -4.62 -10.68
C ARG A 13 0.12 -4.76 -9.23
N TYR A 14 0.56 -3.83 -8.38
CA TYR A 14 0.09 -3.72 -7.00
C TYR A 14 -0.96 -2.59 -6.94
N PRO A 15 -2.27 -2.90 -7.06
CA PRO A 15 -3.29 -1.87 -6.88
C PRO A 15 -3.11 -1.25 -5.49
N THR A 16 -2.95 0.07 -5.46
CA THR A 16 -2.67 0.81 -4.24
C THR A 16 -3.83 1.75 -3.96
N PHE A 17 -4.28 1.77 -2.70
CA PHE A 17 -5.38 2.61 -2.23
C PHE A 17 -4.88 3.46 -1.07
N ILE A 18 -5.31 4.72 -1.04
CA ILE A 18 -5.08 5.63 0.08
C ILE A 18 -6.42 6.13 0.60
N LEU A 19 -6.46 6.47 1.89
CA LEU A 19 -7.62 7.13 2.47
C LEU A 19 -7.63 8.59 2.02
N ASP A 20 -8.55 8.93 1.13
CA ASP A 20 -8.67 10.29 0.60
C ASP A 20 -9.41 11.20 1.58
N GLY A 21 -9.00 12.48 1.65
CA GLY A 21 -9.63 13.52 2.47
C GLY A 21 -9.42 13.39 3.99
N VAL A 22 -8.50 12.53 4.45
CA VAL A 22 -8.19 12.36 5.87
C VAL A 22 -6.70 12.61 6.11
N GLU A 23 -6.40 13.59 6.95
CA GLU A 23 -5.05 13.94 7.39
C GLU A 23 -5.04 14.12 8.91
N PHE A 24 -4.01 13.60 9.56
CA PHE A 24 -3.79 13.73 10.99
C PHE A 24 -2.54 14.57 11.22
N ASN A 25 -2.69 15.72 11.89
CA ASN A 25 -1.57 16.62 12.17
C ASN A 25 -1.01 16.47 13.59
N GLU A 26 -1.80 15.91 14.51
CA GLU A 26 -1.43 15.70 15.91
C GLU A 26 -2.19 14.53 16.53
N GLY A 27 -1.70 14.02 17.66
CA GLY A 27 -2.28 12.90 18.40
C GLY A 27 -1.71 11.53 18.05
N ASN A 28 -2.27 10.49 18.67
CA ASN A 28 -1.90 9.09 18.45
C ASN A 28 -3.08 8.36 17.81
N TRP A 29 -2.80 7.63 16.72
CA TRP A 29 -3.84 6.99 15.90
C TRP A 29 -3.55 5.51 15.68
N TYR A 30 -4.60 4.72 15.53
CA TYR A 30 -4.51 3.32 15.15
C TYR A 30 -5.65 2.97 14.20
N PHE A 31 -5.43 1.96 13.38
CA PHE A 31 -6.45 1.34 12.53
C PHE A 31 -6.26 -0.17 12.52
N CYS A 32 -7.29 -0.90 12.08
CA CYS A 32 -7.24 -2.35 11.93
C CYS A 32 -7.66 -2.74 10.51
N VAL A 33 -6.98 -3.75 9.96
CA VAL A 33 -7.32 -4.33 8.66
C VAL A 33 -7.59 -5.80 8.83
N LYS A 34 -8.72 -6.27 8.31
CA LYS A 34 -9.05 -7.69 8.21
C LYS A 34 -8.85 -8.13 6.76
N LEU A 35 -7.90 -9.03 6.55
CA LEU A 35 -7.70 -9.67 5.26
C LEU A 35 -8.73 -10.79 5.09
N ILE A 36 -9.52 -10.72 4.02
CA ILE A 36 -10.50 -11.76 3.67
C ILE A 36 -9.82 -12.94 2.96
N LEU A 37 -8.73 -12.67 2.25
CA LEU A 37 -7.89 -13.65 1.59
C LEU A 37 -6.43 -13.35 1.92
N GLY A 38 -5.64 -14.41 2.09
CA GLY A 38 -4.19 -14.29 2.26
C GLY A 38 -3.50 -13.92 0.95
N GLY A 39 -2.31 -13.34 1.05
CA GLY A 39 -1.51 -12.90 -0.08
C GLY A 39 -0.48 -11.86 0.36
N ALA A 40 0.37 -11.43 -0.58
CA ALA A 40 1.25 -10.29 -0.35
C ALA A 40 0.41 -9.00 -0.32
N ALA A 41 0.44 -8.31 0.81
CA ALA A 41 -0.23 -7.02 0.99
C ALA A 41 0.67 -6.12 1.84
N GLN A 42 0.90 -4.91 1.35
CA GLN A 42 1.62 -3.84 2.04
C GLN A 42 0.58 -2.88 2.63
N ILE A 43 0.55 -2.76 3.96
CA ILE A 43 -0.45 -1.94 4.67
C ILE A 43 0.29 -0.99 5.61
N GLY A 44 -0.06 0.29 5.59
CA GLY A 44 0.55 1.25 6.50
C GLY A 44 0.08 2.69 6.29
N TRP A 45 1.00 3.63 6.47
CA TRP A 45 0.73 5.06 6.50
C TRP A 45 1.42 5.78 5.34
N ALA A 46 0.83 6.89 4.91
CA ALA A 46 1.35 7.75 3.88
C ALA A 46 1.09 9.22 4.24
N THR A 47 1.98 10.11 3.82
CA THR A 47 1.79 11.57 3.90
C THR A 47 1.18 12.10 2.60
N THR A 48 0.82 13.38 2.58
CA THR A 48 0.31 14.08 1.38
C THR A 48 1.30 14.11 0.20
N GLY A 49 2.59 13.82 0.44
CA GLY A 49 3.59 13.69 -0.63
C GLY A 49 3.54 12.35 -1.38
N PHE A 50 2.84 11.35 -0.85
CA PHE A 50 2.76 10.03 -1.46
C PHE A 50 1.89 10.05 -2.71
N THR A 51 2.40 9.48 -3.80
CA THR A 51 1.65 9.30 -5.05
C THR A 51 1.69 7.83 -5.45
N PRO A 52 0.57 7.09 -5.42
CA PRO A 52 0.56 5.71 -5.86
C PRO A 52 0.89 5.64 -7.35
N MET A 53 1.81 4.75 -7.74
CA MET A 53 2.16 4.52 -9.15
C MET A 53 1.93 3.04 -9.51
N PRO A 54 0.67 2.64 -9.78
CA PRO A 54 0.32 1.25 -10.05
C PRO A 54 1.01 0.69 -11.30
N ASP A 55 1.25 1.54 -12.30
CA ASP A 55 1.92 1.18 -13.56
C ASP A 55 3.41 0.86 -13.38
N ASN A 56 4.04 1.40 -12.34
CA ASN A 56 5.46 1.18 -12.02
C ASN A 56 5.64 0.22 -10.83
N SER A 57 4.57 -0.46 -10.41
CA SER A 57 4.57 -1.37 -9.25
C SER A 57 5.04 -0.71 -7.94
N LYS A 58 4.93 0.62 -7.81
CA LYS A 58 5.31 1.36 -6.60
C LYS A 58 4.07 1.64 -5.75
N GLY A 59 3.99 0.94 -4.63
CA GLY A 59 2.94 1.06 -3.62
C GLY A 59 3.42 1.74 -2.34
N VAL A 60 2.68 1.53 -1.25
CA VAL A 60 3.01 2.08 0.07
C VAL A 60 4.30 1.44 0.59
N GLY A 61 5.24 2.25 1.09
CA GLY A 61 6.54 1.82 1.62
C GLY A 61 7.69 1.90 0.59
N GLU A 62 7.37 2.08 -0.69
CA GLU A 62 8.35 2.14 -1.79
C GLU A 62 8.86 3.56 -2.09
N ASP A 63 8.53 4.53 -1.24
CA ASP A 63 9.01 5.91 -1.32
C ASP A 63 9.28 6.52 0.07
N GLN A 64 9.79 7.75 0.08
CA GLN A 64 10.08 8.51 1.29
C GLN A 64 8.84 9.06 2.01
N PHE A 65 7.66 9.01 1.38
CA PHE A 65 6.42 9.59 1.90
C PHE A 65 5.50 8.54 2.52
N SER A 66 5.93 7.28 2.57
CA SER A 66 5.11 6.18 3.05
C SER A 66 5.90 5.11 3.79
N TRP A 67 5.20 4.38 4.65
CA TRP A 67 5.71 3.25 5.43
C TRP A 67 4.67 2.15 5.38
N CYS A 68 5.11 0.90 5.21
CA CYS A 68 4.20 -0.23 5.23
C CYS A 68 4.77 -1.42 5.99
N TYR A 69 3.88 -2.33 6.36
CA TYR A 69 4.20 -3.67 6.81
C TYR A 69 3.66 -4.69 5.79
N ASP A 70 4.53 -5.59 5.35
CA ASP A 70 4.17 -6.78 4.58
C ASP A 70 4.09 -7.99 5.52
N GLY A 71 2.86 -8.36 5.86
CA GLY A 71 2.59 -9.50 6.75
C GLY A 71 2.92 -10.86 6.13
N SER A 72 3.01 -10.97 4.80
CA SER A 72 3.37 -12.23 4.14
C SER A 72 4.87 -12.54 4.28
N ARG A 73 5.70 -11.50 4.39
CA ARG A 73 7.15 -11.59 4.53
C ARG A 73 7.66 -11.26 5.93
N GLY A 74 6.84 -10.62 6.76
CA GLY A 74 7.22 -10.15 8.09
C GLY A 74 8.19 -8.98 8.04
N ILE A 75 8.11 -8.13 7.02
CA ILE A 75 9.05 -7.03 6.76
C ILE A 75 8.32 -5.69 6.79
N CYS A 76 8.96 -4.67 7.37
CA CYS A 76 8.54 -3.28 7.22
C CYS A 76 9.34 -2.61 6.11
N TYR A 77 8.67 -1.87 5.23
CA TYR A 77 9.30 -1.12 4.14
C TYR A 77 9.13 0.39 4.33
N HIS A 78 10.17 1.12 3.94
CA HIS A 78 10.20 2.57 3.85
C HIS A 78 11.34 3.00 2.94
N ASN A 79 11.02 3.81 1.92
CA ASN A 79 11.99 4.29 0.93
C ASN A 79 12.85 3.16 0.34
N THR A 80 12.27 1.97 0.21
CA THR A 80 12.90 0.85 -0.48
C THR A 80 12.56 0.99 -1.95
N SER A 81 13.58 1.09 -2.80
CA SER A 81 13.43 1.10 -4.25
C SER A 81 13.82 -0.25 -4.83
#